data_AF-A0A1S8MSX8-F1
#
_entry.id   AF-A0A1S8MSX8-F1
#
_cell.length_a   1.000
_cell.length_b   1.000
_cell.length_c   1.000
_cell.angle_alpha   90.00
_cell.angle_beta   90.00
_cell.angle_gamma   90.00
#
_symmetry.space_group_name_H-M   'P 1'
#
loop_
_entity.id
_entity.type
_entity.pdbx_description
1 polymer ?
#
loop_
_entity_poly.entity_id
_entity_poly.type
_entity_poly.pdbx_seq_one_letter_code
_entity_poly.pdbx_strand_id
1 'polypeptide(L)' 'MDTISNYSSNLINIIIDAKEISYYELKRYFQKNKTHVDDREVKKFNLENELDKLERMGIVKQEEGMIIFQGI' A
#
# COMPACT_ATOMS: atom_id res chain seq x y z
N MET A 1 -13.24 10.21 -11.70
CA MET A 1 -12.29 9.08 -11.72
C MET A 1 -11.18 9.46 -10.77
N ASP A 2 -11.16 8.86 -9.58
CA ASP A 2 -10.05 9.08 -8.65
C ASP A 2 -8.78 8.54 -9.30
N THR A 3 -7.87 9.43 -9.68
CA THR A 3 -6.55 9.07 -10.16
C THR A 3 -5.83 8.35 -9.04
N ILE A 4 -5.64 7.03 -9.19
CA ILE A 4 -4.78 6.22 -8.32
C ILE A 4 -3.42 6.93 -8.28
N SER A 5 -3.01 7.39 -7.10
CA SER A 5 -1.73 8.07 -6.94
C SER A 5 -0.60 7.10 -7.30
N ASN A 6 0.55 7.60 -7.77
CA ASN A 6 1.74 6.76 -8.01
C ASN A 6 2.12 5.92 -6.77
N TYR A 7 1.78 6.42 -5.58
CA TYR A 7 1.97 5.74 -4.30
C TYR A 7 1.07 4.51 -4.14
N SER A 8 -0.21 4.63 -4.51
CA SER A 8 -1.19 3.54 -4.49
C SER A 8 -0.82 2.47 -5.53
N SER A 9 -0.31 2.85 -6.71
CA SER A 9 0.20 1.90 -7.70
C SER A 9 1.45 1.15 -7.22
N ASN A 10 2.41 1.84 -6.59
CA ASN A 10 3.59 1.19 -6.00
C ASN A 10 3.20 0.25 -4.85
N LEU A 11 2.24 0.64 -4.02
CA LEU A 11 1.68 -0.21 -2.96
C LEU A 11 1.11 -1.51 -3.53
N ILE A 12 0.29 -1.41 -4.56
CA ILE A 12 -0.30 -2.57 -5.23
C ILE A 12 0.81 -3.46 -5.82
N ASN A 13 1.80 -2.91 -6.52
CA ASN A 13 2.89 -3.69 -7.12
C ASN A 13 3.71 -4.47 -6.08
N ILE A 14 4.06 -3.84 -4.95
CA ILE A 14 4.80 -4.52 -3.87
C ILE A 14 3.98 -5.68 -3.29
N ILE A 15 2.68 -5.45 -3.06
CA ILE A 15 1.79 -6.47 -2.50
C ILE A 15 1.59 -7.62 -3.51
N ILE A 16 1.48 -7.31 -4.81
CA ILE A 16 1.41 -8.31 -5.89
C ILE A 16 2.68 -9.16 -5.93
N ASP A 17 3.85 -8.53 -5.93
CA ASP A 17 5.15 -9.21 -6.03
C ASP A 17 5.41 -10.10 -4.82
N ALA A 18 5.08 -9.61 -3.62
CA ALA A 18 5.23 -10.37 -2.39
C ALA A 18 4.18 -11.48 -2.24
N LYS A 19 2.99 -11.32 -2.83
CA LYS A 19 1.74 -12.08 -2.61
C LYS A 19 1.20 -12.02 -1.19
N GLU A 20 2.09 -11.98 -0.20
CA GLU A 20 1.80 -11.85 1.22
C GLU A 20 2.95 -11.06 1.86
N ILE A 21 2.61 -10.04 2.66
CA ILE A 21 3.61 -9.19 3.32
C ILE A 21 3.08 -8.72 4.68
N SER A 22 3.94 -8.68 5.70
CA SER A 22 3.53 -8.10 6.98
C SER A 22 3.33 -6.59 6.86
N TYR A 23 2.35 -6.04 7.59
CA TYR A 23 2.13 -4.59 7.66
C TYR A 23 3.40 -3.85 8.10
N TYR A 24 4.20 -4.43 9.00
CA TYR A 24 5.45 -3.83 9.46
C TYR A 24 6.51 -3.73 8.37
N GLU A 25 6.68 -4.77 7.56
CA GLU A 25 7.62 -4.75 6.44
C GLU A 25 7.18 -3.77 5.37
N LEU A 26 5.89 -3.76 5.05
CA LEU A 26 5.30 -2.81 4.12
C LEU A 26 5.51 -1.36 4.59
N LYS A 27 5.20 -1.09 5.86
CA LYS A 27 5.44 0.22 6.49
C LYS A 27 6.91 0.62 6.45
N ARG A 28 7.84 -0.30 6.73
CA ARG A 28 9.30 -0.05 6.64
C ARG A 28 9.74 0.27 5.21
N TYR A 29 9.20 -0.42 4.21
CA TYR A 29 9.48 -0.16 2.81
C TYR A 29 9.11 1.29 2.45
N PHE A 30 7.91 1.72 2.82
CA PHE A 30 7.47 3.09 2.57
C PHE A 30 8.25 4.12 3.38
N GLN A 31 8.62 3.83 4.63
CA GLN A 31 9.47 4.75 5.41
C GLN A 31 10.86 4.94 4.80
N LYS A 32 11.49 3.88 4.27
CA LYS A 32 12.81 3.98 3.62
C LYS A 32 12.74 4.70 2.27
N ASN A 33 11.66 4.51 1.52
CA ASN A 33 11.48 5.10 0.19
C ASN A 33 10.83 6.49 0.21
N LYS A 34 10.26 6.93 1.35
CA LYS A 34 9.79 8.31 1.57
C LYS A 34 10.88 9.38 1.36
N THR A 35 12.15 9.00 1.42
CA THR A 35 13.30 9.89 1.23
C THR A 35 13.47 10.42 -0.22
N HIS A 36 12.68 9.94 -1.18
CA HIS A 36 12.83 10.28 -2.61
C HIS A 36 11.61 10.94 -3.26
N VAL A 37 10.57 11.28 -2.49
CA VAL A 37 9.32 11.78 -3.06
C VAL A 37 9.00 13.17 -2.50
N ASP A 38 8.51 14.04 -3.38
CA ASP A 38 8.12 15.42 -3.11
C ASP A 38 7.21 15.51 -1.86
N ASP A 39 7.58 16.36 -0.90
CA ASP A 39 6.93 16.52 0.41
C ASP A 39 5.42 16.77 0.32
N ARG A 40 4.93 17.26 -0.84
CA ARG A 40 3.50 17.51 -1.09
C ARG A 40 2.68 16.23 -1.24
N GLU A 41 3.25 15.18 -1.83
CA GLU A 41 2.57 13.88 -1.99
C GLU A 41 2.64 13.06 -0.69
N VAL A 42 3.76 13.16 0.02
CA VAL A 42 3.97 12.47 1.31
C VAL A 42 2.95 12.91 2.35
N LYS A 43 2.52 14.18 2.35
CA LYS A 43 1.49 14.69 3.28
C LYS A 43 0.10 14.11 3.05
N LYS A 44 -0.19 13.58 1.86
CA LYS A 44 -1.51 13.01 1.52
C LYS A 44 -1.56 11.50 1.62
N PHE A 45 -0.41 10.82 1.52
CA PHE A 45 -0.36 9.37 1.59
C PHE A 45 -0.43 8.85 3.03
N ASN A 46 -1.56 8.22 3.36
CA ASN A 46 -1.72 7.42 4.57
C ASN A 46 -1.86 5.95 4.17
N LEU A 47 -0.88 5.14 4.56
CA LEU A 47 -0.81 3.70 4.24
C LEU A 47 -2.05 2.94 4.72
N GLU A 48 -2.54 3.23 5.93
CA GLU A 48 -3.74 2.57 6.47
C GLU A 48 -4.98 2.90 5.64
N ASN A 49 -5.18 4.17 5.30
CA ASN A 49 -6.31 4.57 4.46
C ASN A 49 -6.28 3.92 3.08
N GLU A 50 -5.09 3.69 2.52
CA GLU A 50 -4.96 3.04 1.21
C GLU A 50 -5.17 1.53 1.31
N LEU A 51 -4.65 0.87 2.35
CA LEU A 51 -4.92 -0.55 2.61
C LEU A 51 -6.41 -0.82 2.82
N ASP A 52 -7.11 0.03 3.59
CA ASP A 52 -8.55 -0.06 3.79
C ASP A 52 -9.34 0.08 2.49
N LYS A 53 -8.89 0.95 1.57
CA LYS A 53 -9.51 1.07 0.24
C LYS A 53 -9.29 -0.21 -0.56
N LEU A 54 -8.06 -0.71 -0.60
CA LEU A 54 -7.72 -1.93 -1.34
C LEU A 54 -8.49 -3.15 -0.81
N GLU A 55 -8.69 -3.24 0.50
CA GLU A 55 -9.48 -4.30 1.12
C GLU A 55 -10.96 -4.19 0.78
N ARG A 56 -11.54 -2.99 0.82
CA ARG A 56 -12.92 -2.75 0.36
C ARG A 56 -13.12 -3.06 -1.11
N MET A 57 -12.07 -2.90 -1.93
CA MET A 57 -12.08 -3.26 -3.34
C MET A 57 -11.86 -4.76 -3.58
N GLY A 58 -11.59 -5.55 -2.54
CA GLY A 58 -11.32 -6.99 -2.63
C GLY A 58 -9.95 -7.34 -3.20
N ILE A 59 -9.05 -6.37 -3.35
CA ILE A 59 -7.71 -6.57 -3.94
C ILE A 59 -6.79 -7.24 -2.92
N VAL A 60 -6.93 -6.88 -1.65
CA VAL A 60 -6.13 -7.40 -0.54
C VAL A 60 -7.05 -7.82 0.61
N LYS A 61 -6.51 -8.64 1.51
CA LYS A 61 -7.14 -9.01 2.77
C LYS A 61 -6.18 -8.71 3.91
N GLN A 62 -6.67 -8.11 4.98
CA GLN A 62 -5.86 -7.82 6.16
C GLN A 62 -6.18 -8.83 7.27
N GLU A 63 -5.25 -9.74 7.58
CA GLU A 63 -5.44 -10.77 8.62
C GLU A 63 -4.25 -10.83 9.58
N GLU A 64 -4.51 -10.67 10.89
CA GLU A 64 -3.49 -10.79 11.96
C GLU A 64 -2.20 -9.97 11.72
N GLY A 65 -2.31 -8.81 11.06
CA GLY A 65 -1.17 -7.94 10.74
C GLY A 65 -0.45 -8.29 9.42
N MET A 66 -0.97 -9.25 8.67
CA MET A 66 -0.55 -9.61 7.31
C MET A 66 -1.45 -8.94 6.27
N ILE A 67 -0.84 -8.52 5.16
CA ILE A 67 -1.51 -8.06 3.96
C ILE A 67 -1.38 -9.17 2.91
N ILE A 68 -2.50 -9.79 2.56
CA ILE A 68 -2.54 -10.90 1.62
C ILE A 68 -3.17 -10.40 0.32
N PHE A 69 -2.47 -10.57 -0.80
CA PHE A 69 -3.03 -10.27 -2.11
C PHE A 69 -4.09 -11.30 -2.48
N GLN A 70 -5.30 -10.84 -2.82
CA GLN A 70 -6.41 -11.72 -3.21
C GLN A 70 -6.60 -11.79 -4.73
N GLY A 71 -6.09 -10.79 -5.47
CA GLY A 71 -6.30 -10.69 -6.91
C GLY A 71 -7.60 -9.99 -7.29
N ILE A 72 -7.60 -9.42 -8.49
CA ILE A 72 -8.81 -9.12 -9.27
C ILE A 72 -8.93 -10.20 -10.35
#